data_AF-A0A3N5XTE8-F1
#
_entry.id   AF-A0A3N5XTE8-F1
#
_cell.length_a   1.000
_cell.length_b   1.000
_cell.length_c   1.000
_cell.angle_alpha   90.00
_cell.angle_beta   90.00
_cell.angle_gamma   90.00
#
_symmetry.space_group_name_H-M   'P 1'
#
loop_
_entity.id
_entity.type
_entity.pdbx_description
1 polymer ?
#
loop_
_entity_poly.entity_id
_entity_poly.type
_entity_poly.pdbx_seq_one_letter_code
_entity_poly.pdbx_strand_id
1 'polypeptide(L)'
;MMAVNKFQHPDCMKTDCADACCRYGADVFKEEYDRIISSHVASPDKFTKPYVSDGDILYRTRVRKGGCIFLSPQRGCRLHSIGL
;
A
#
# COMPACT_ATOMS: atom_id res chain seq x y z
N MET A 1 -23.87 -11.35 8.14
CA MET A 1 -22.43 -11.13 8.33
C MET A 1 -21.74 -11.59 7.06
N MET A 2 -21.48 -10.68 6.12
CA MET A 2 -20.78 -11.01 4.88
C MET A 2 -19.34 -10.54 5.05
N ALA A 3 -18.41 -11.48 5.14
CA ALA A 3 -16.98 -11.19 5.13
C ALA A 3 -16.68 -10.45 3.83
N VAL A 4 -16.11 -9.25 3.94
CA VAL A 4 -15.60 -8.51 2.79
C VAL A 4 -14.57 -9.42 2.13
N ASN A 5 -14.89 -9.88 0.93
CA ASN A 5 -14.02 -10.74 0.15
C ASN A 5 -12.81 -9.89 -0.20
N LYS A 6 -11.70 -10.04 0.56
CA LYS A 6 -10.40 -9.45 0.23
C LYS A 6 -10.10 -9.93 -1.18
N PHE A 7 -10.28 -9.06 -2.17
CA PHE A 7 -9.86 -9.31 -3.54
C PHE A 7 -8.47 -9.94 -3.46
N GLN A 8 -8.33 -11.18 -3.95
CA GLN A 8 -7.05 -11.85 -4.03
C GLN A 8 -6.20 -11.07 -5.04
N HIS A 9 -5.58 -9.99 -4.56
CA HIS A 9 -4.57 -9.28 -5.29
C HIS A 9 -3.42 -10.29 -5.48
N PRO A 10 -2.92 -10.48 -6.72
CA PRO A 10 -1.85 -11.42 -6.97
C PRO A 10 -0.69 -11.13 -5.99
N ASP A 11 -0.07 -12.19 -5.48
CA ASP A 11 1.05 -12.08 -4.57
C ASP A 11 2.18 -11.33 -5.29
N CYS A 12 2.24 -10.01 -5.08
CA CYS A 12 3.16 -9.11 -5.76
C CYS A 12 4.62 -9.48 -5.49
N MET A 13 4.91 -10.34 -4.51
CA MET A 13 6.24 -10.86 -4.21
C MET A 13 6.61 -12.07 -5.08
N LYS A 14 5.66 -12.66 -5.81
CA LYS A 14 5.83 -13.88 -6.64
C LYS A 14 5.70 -13.62 -8.14
N THR A 15 5.17 -12.46 -8.54
CA THR A 15 4.99 -12.11 -9.95
C THR A 15 5.37 -10.65 -10.20
N ASP A 16 5.68 -10.34 -11.46
CA ASP A 16 5.83 -8.97 -11.93
C ASP A 16 4.47 -8.24 -11.89
N CYS A 17 4.09 -7.78 -10.70
CA CYS A 17 2.88 -6.98 -10.53
C CYS A 17 3.07 -5.62 -11.23
N ALA A 18 2.27 -5.40 -12.27
CA ALA A 18 2.19 -4.15 -13.03
C ALA A 18 0.87 -3.41 -12.76
N ASP A 19 0.22 -3.70 -11.63
CA ASP A 19 -1.08 -3.13 -11.30
C ASP A 19 -0.97 -1.64 -10.91
N ALA A 20 -2.12 -0.97 -10.83
CA ALA A 20 -2.24 0.44 -10.53
C ALA A 20 -1.48 0.85 -9.26
N CYS A 21 -1.42 -0.02 -8.25
CA CYS A 21 -0.69 0.22 -7.01
C CYS A 21 0.81 0.46 -7.23
N CYS A 22 1.42 -0.21 -8.21
CA CYS A 22 2.84 -0.07 -8.54
C CYS A 22 3.15 1.23 -9.26
N ARG A 23 2.20 1.76 -10.05
CA ARG A 23 2.40 2.97 -10.86
C ARG A 23 1.91 4.24 -10.17
N TYR A 24 0.80 4.16 -9.45
CA TYR A 24 0.06 5.30 -8.91
C TYR A 24 0.03 5.36 -7.38
N GLY A 25 0.61 4.36 -6.72
CA GLY A 25 0.58 4.21 -5.27
C GLY A 25 -0.56 3.31 -4.80
N ALA A 26 -0.36 2.68 -3.64
CA ALA A 26 -1.34 1.85 -2.97
C ALA A 26 -2.11 2.64 -1.92
N ASP A 27 -3.38 2.32 -1.75
CA ASP A 27 -4.19 2.82 -0.66
C ASP A 27 -4.05 1.90 0.54
N VAL A 28 -3.83 2.48 1.71
CA VAL A 28 -3.77 1.76 2.97
C VAL A 28 -4.80 2.35 3.92
N PHE A 29 -5.49 1.47 4.64
CA PHE A 29 -6.43 1.89 5.69
C PHE A 29 -5.68 2.58 6.82
N LYS A 30 -6.41 3.41 7.58
CA LYS A 30 -5.83 4.14 8.71
C LYS A 30 -5.13 3.21 9.70
N GLU A 31 -5.71 2.05 10.01
CA GLU A 31 -5.15 1.08 10.95
C GLU A 31 -3.82 0.49 10.44
N GLU A 32 -3.72 0.30 9.12
CA GLU A 32 -2.52 -0.21 8.46
C GLU A 32 -1.43 0.86 8.41
N TYR A 33 -1.80 2.09 8.05
CA TYR A 33 -0.93 3.26 8.11
C TYR A 33 -0.35 3.43 9.51
N ASP A 34 -1.19 3.45 10.55
CA ASP A 34 -0.75 3.62 11.94
C ASP A 34 0.22 2.49 12.36
N ARG A 35 -0.04 1.25 11.94
CA ARG A 35 0.85 0.11 12.18
C ARG A 35 2.20 0.26 11.49
N ILE A 36 2.21 0.71 10.23
CA ILE A 36 3.44 0.95 9.45
C ILE A 36 4.32 1.99 10.14
N ILE A 37 3.71 3.12 10.55
CA ILE A 37 4.44 4.23 11.18
C ILE A 37 4.94 3.84 12.58
N SER A 38 4.09 3.23 13.41
CA SER A 38 4.48 2.82 14.77
C SER A 38 5.57 1.73 14.76
N SER A 39 5.57 0.85 13.76
CA SER A 39 6.60 -0.19 13.59
C SER A 39 7.88 0.34 12.92
N HIS A 40 7.97 1.65 12.66
CA HIS A 40 9.12 2.29 11.99
C HIS A 40 9.45 1.70 10.61
N VAL A 41 8.50 1.04 9.95
CA VAL A 41 8.68 0.46 8.61
C VAL A 41 8.75 1.56 7.55
N ALA A 42 7.99 2.63 7.74
CA ALA A 42 8.05 3.81 6.92
C ALA A 42 7.79 5.07 7.75
N SER A 43 8.17 6.21 7.22
CA SER A 43 7.91 7.52 7.80
C SER A 43 6.66 8.16 7.20
N PRO A 44 5.96 9.06 7.92
CA PRO A 44 4.72 9.69 7.42
C PRO A 44 4.84 10.40 6.07
N ASP A 45 6.02 10.96 5.75
CA ASP A 45 6.27 11.64 4.46
C ASP A 45 6.19 10.70 3.25
N LYS A 46 6.19 9.38 3.48
CA LYS A 46 5.99 8.36 2.45
C LYS A 46 4.53 8.26 1.98
N PHE A 47 3.62 8.94 2.65
CA PHE A 47 2.19 8.91 2.33
C PHE A 47 1.68 10.30 1.94
N THR A 48 0.51 10.33 1.31
CA THR A 48 -0.28 11.54 1.12
C THR A 48 -0.92 11.97 2.44
N LYS A 49 -1.61 13.12 2.43
CA LYS A 49 -2.58 13.42 3.48
C LYS A 49 -3.71 12.38 3.47
N PRO A 50 -4.37 12.11 4.61
CA PRO A 50 -5.52 11.23 4.64
C PRO A 50 -6.65 11.77 3.77
N TYR A 51 -7.45 10.88 3.21
CA TYR A 51 -8.69 11.19 2.53
C TYR A 51 -9.74 10.12 2.84
N VAL A 52 -11.01 10.45 2.61
CA VAL A 52 -12.11 9.53 2.84
C VAL A 52 -12.53 8.91 1.51
N SER A 53 -12.65 7.59 1.47
CA SER A 53 -13.27 6.84 0.37
C SER A 53 -14.22 5.82 0.97
N ASP A 54 -15.45 5.76 0.46
CA ASP A 54 -16.45 4.76 0.87
C ASP A 54 -16.71 4.68 2.39
N GLY A 55 -16.48 5.79 3.11
CA GLY A 55 -16.63 5.86 4.57
C GLY A 55 -15.36 5.53 5.36
N ASP A 56 -14.31 5.06 4.70
CA ASP A 56 -13.03 4.71 5.32
C ASP A 56 -11.98 5.81 5.14
N ILE A 57 -11.13 5.99 6.16
CA ILE A 57 -9.97 6.89 6.09
C ILE A 57 -8.82 6.12 5.48
N LEU A 58 -8.35 6.60 4.33
CA LEU A 58 -7.26 6.02 3.57
C LEU A 58 -6.07 6.97 3.49
N TYR A 59 -4.88 6.39 3.35
CA TYR A 59 -3.66 7.09 3.00
C TYR A 59 -3.12 6.46 1.73
N ARG A 60 -2.74 7.27 0.73
CA ARG A 60 -2.09 6.77 -0.48
C ARG A 60 -0.58 6.84 -0.33
N THR A 61 0.13 5.76 -0.66
CA THR A 61 1.60 5.79 -0.74
C THR A 61 2.03 6.76 -1.83
N ARG A 62 3.09 7.52 -1.62
CA ARG A 62 3.60 8.44 -2.65
C ARG A 62 4.21 7.69 -3.84
N VAL A 63 4.37 8.43 -4.93
CA VAL A 63 5.01 7.98 -6.17
C VAL A 63 6.29 8.77 -6.38
N ARG A 64 7.37 8.12 -6.84
CA ARG A 64 8.63 8.74 -7.23
C ARG A 64 9.12 8.11 -8.53
N LYS A 65 9.58 8.95 -9.48
CA LYS A 65 10.11 8.51 -10.79
C LYS A 65 9.16 7.54 -11.53
N GLY A 66 7.85 7.78 -11.44
CA GLY A 66 6.82 7.02 -12.17
C GLY A 66 6.37 5.70 -11.51
N GLY A 67 6.77 5.41 -10.27
CA GLY A 67 6.27 4.26 -9.52
C GLY A 67 6.12 4.52 -8.02
N CYS A 68 5.39 3.65 -7.33
CA CYS A 68 5.23 3.69 -5.88
C CYS A 68 6.60 3.67 -5.19
N ILE A 69 6.77 4.48 -4.15
CA ILE A 69 8.03 4.55 -3.39
C ILE A 69 8.40 3.24 -2.68
N PHE A 70 7.43 2.33 -2.50
CA PHE A 70 7.63 1.03 -1.86
C PHE A 70 7.89 -0.09 -2.87
N LEU A 71 8.04 0.24 -4.15
CA LEU A 71 8.41 -0.73 -5.18
C LEU A 71 9.83 -1.25 -4.91
N SER A 72 9.98 -2.58 -4.85
CA SER A 72 11.30 -3.21 -4.78
C SER A 72 12.02 -3.19 -6.15
N PRO A 73 13.36 -3.17 -6.20
CA PRO A 73 14.12 -3.31 -7.45
C PRO A 73 13.86 -4.62 -8.19
N GLN A 74 13.54 -5.68 -7.46
CA GLN A 74 13.22 -7.02 -7.99
C GLN A 74 11.71 -7.20 -8.23
N ARG A 75 10.96 -6.09 -8.24
CA ARG A 75 9.49 -5.98 -8.33
C ARG A 75 8.78 -6.57 -7.09
N GLY A 76 7.59 -6.04 -6.79
CA GLY A 76 6.84 -6.31 -5.55
C GLY A 76 6.77 -5.12 -4.57
N CYS A 77 5.64 -5.02 -3.87
CA CYS A 77 5.38 -3.96 -2.89
C CYS A 77 5.98 -4.35 -1.54
N ARG A 78 6.94 -3.57 -1.04
CA ARG A 78 7.57 -3.83 0.27
C ARG A 78 6.58 -3.83 1.43
N LEU A 79 5.41 -3.20 1.28
CA LEU A 79 4.35 -3.25 2.29
C LEU A 79 3.71 -4.64 2.42
N HIS A 80 3.81 -5.53 1.43
CA HIS A 80 3.29 -6.90 1.58
C HIS A 80 4.20 -7.76 2.46
N SER A 81 5.50 -7.42 2.54
CA SER A 81 6.46 -8.15 3.39
C SER A 81 6.18 -8.02 4.89
N ILE A 82 5.31 -7.09 5.28
CA ILE A 82 4.91 -6.84 6.68
C ILE A 82 3.52 -7.40 7.02
N GLY A 83 2.92 -8.21 6.13
CA GLY A 83 1.66 -8.90 6.38
C GLY A 83 0.41 -8.00 6.31
N LEU A 84 0.47 -6.96 5.47
CA LEU A 84 -0.68 -6.18 5.04
C LEU A 84 -1.26 -6.76 3.75
#